data_AF-A0A3G9JQK0-F1
#
_entry.id   AF-A0A3G9JQK0-F1
#
_cell.length_a   1.000
_cell.length_b   1.000
_cell.length_c   1.000
_cell.angle_alpha   90.00
_cell.angle_beta   90.00
_cell.angle_gamma   90.00
#
_symmetry.space_group_name_H-M   'P 1'
#
loop_
_entity.id
_entity.type
_entity.pdbx_description
1 polymer ?
#
loop_
_entity_poly.entity_id
_entity_poly.type
_entity_poly.pdbx_seq_one_letter_code
_entity_poly.pdbx_strand_id
1 'polypeptide(L)'
;MTRQIHDQFAKEYLEELLAPLGTIKKSKKVKSEVQEIDVWFEPASSPLRTELPLGLLGKMAATSCLFEPFRNPPSEIEIRSCISKLYTVHNDLLRKAKRANKTLTVAELPVLWILTPTFSARMIQGFRADSDERNWLKGVYFLADFLKVAIVAIHQLPVSEDTLWLRVLGKGETQKRAVEELVQLPEDNSFKENLLEILANWRKNLELRDNLSSEEQEDIMNLSPAYLKQREDWKIEGKQEGTLEGQLSLIASLLEGRFGTLDSELSGLVEQIAQLPISERTGLLLSLVNLSRSELLERLRKD
;
A
#
# COMPACT_ATOMS: atom_id res chain seq x y z
N MET A 1 -2.33 -13.68 -18.26
CA MET A 1 -3.25 -13.39 -17.15
C MET A 1 -2.53 -13.34 -15.80
N THR A 2 -1.67 -14.31 -15.43
CA THR A 2 -0.74 -14.21 -14.28
C THR A 2 0.04 -12.91 -14.21
N ARG A 3 0.63 -12.51 -15.35
CA ARG A 3 1.34 -11.23 -15.48
C ARG A 3 0.47 -10.03 -15.14
N GLN A 4 -0.82 -10.04 -15.48
CA GLN A 4 -1.75 -8.92 -15.24
C GLN A 4 -2.15 -8.82 -13.77
N ILE A 5 -2.33 -9.95 -13.07
CA ILE A 5 -2.69 -9.93 -11.64
C ILE A 5 -1.52 -9.42 -10.81
N HIS A 6 -0.30 -9.89 -11.07
CA HIS A 6 0.88 -9.37 -10.39
C HIS A 6 1.14 -7.90 -10.74
N ASP A 7 0.97 -7.52 -12.01
CA ASP A 7 1.10 -6.13 -12.45
C ASP A 7 0.14 -5.21 -11.68
N GLN A 8 -1.12 -5.60 -11.57
CA GLN A 8 -2.11 -4.85 -10.79
C GLN A 8 -1.74 -4.77 -9.30
N PHE A 9 -1.35 -5.90 -8.69
CA PHE A 9 -0.88 -5.95 -7.31
C PHE A 9 0.30 -5.01 -7.08
N ALA A 10 1.34 -5.07 -7.91
CA ALA A 10 2.53 -4.25 -7.74
C ALA A 10 2.23 -2.75 -7.88
N LYS A 11 1.28 -2.40 -8.75
CA LYS A 11 0.81 -1.02 -8.92
C LYS A 11 0.07 -0.49 -7.69
N GLU A 12 -0.86 -1.27 -7.14
CA GLU A 12 -1.59 -0.92 -5.91
C GLU A 12 -0.65 -0.86 -4.71
N TYR A 13 0.25 -1.83 -4.59
CA TYR A 13 1.24 -1.89 -3.52
C TYR A 13 2.20 -0.69 -3.52
N LEU A 14 2.74 -0.32 -4.68
CA LEU A 14 3.61 0.86 -4.80
C LEU A 14 2.85 2.18 -4.64
N GLU A 15 1.58 2.22 -5.02
CA GLU A 15 0.71 3.38 -4.79
C GLU A 15 0.52 3.65 -3.30
N GLU A 16 0.18 2.63 -2.52
CA GLU A 16 0.00 2.75 -1.08
C GLU A 16 1.26 3.28 -0.39
N LEU A 17 2.43 2.72 -0.73
CA LEU A 17 3.71 3.11 -0.14
C LEU A 17 4.15 4.53 -0.53
N LEU A 18 3.91 4.94 -1.78
CA LEU A 18 4.44 6.19 -2.31
C LEU A 18 3.46 7.36 -2.23
N ALA A 19 2.16 7.12 -2.04
CA ALA A 19 1.14 8.17 -1.94
C ALA A 19 1.47 9.24 -0.87
N PRO A 20 2.03 8.89 0.31
CA PRO A 20 2.43 9.90 1.29
C PRO A 20 3.63 10.78 0.84
N LEU A 21 4.46 10.29 -0.08
CA LEU A 21 5.67 10.98 -0.54
C LEU A 21 5.42 11.94 -1.72
N GLY A 22 4.30 11.80 -2.44
CA GLY A 22 4.06 12.56 -3.64
C GLY A 22 2.88 12.12 -4.47
N THR A 23 2.83 12.63 -5.71
CA THR A 23 1.79 12.27 -6.67
C THR A 23 2.21 11.02 -7.44
N ILE A 24 1.36 9.99 -7.39
CA ILE A 24 1.54 8.76 -8.14
C ILE A 24 0.48 8.61 -9.24
N LYS A 25 0.87 8.06 -10.38
CA LYS A 25 -0.02 7.77 -11.51
C LYS A 25 0.26 6.35 -12.03
N LYS A 26 -0.71 5.46 -11.84
CA LYS A 26 -0.70 4.09 -12.39
C LYS A 26 -1.01 4.09 -13.89
N SER A 27 -0.44 3.15 -14.63
CA SER A 27 -0.74 2.92 -16.07
C SER A 27 -0.75 4.21 -16.89
N LYS A 28 0.26 5.07 -16.70
CA LYS A 28 0.32 6.38 -17.35
C LYS A 28 0.59 6.18 -18.84
N LYS A 29 -0.42 6.50 -19.66
CA LYS A 29 -0.32 6.46 -21.12
C LYS A 29 0.73 7.45 -21.63
N VAL A 30 1.55 6.99 -22.56
CA VAL A 30 2.59 7.79 -23.20
C VAL A 30 2.14 8.19 -24.60
N LYS A 31 2.23 9.47 -24.96
CA LYS A 31 1.59 10.03 -26.17
C LYS A 31 2.05 9.45 -27.50
N SER A 32 3.19 8.78 -27.55
CA SER A 32 3.80 8.33 -28.81
C SER A 32 3.46 6.88 -29.20
N GLU A 33 2.92 6.05 -28.30
CA GLU A 33 2.55 4.64 -28.57
C GLU A 33 1.42 4.17 -27.63
N VAL A 34 0.80 3.00 -27.90
CA VAL A 34 -0.15 2.31 -26.98
C VAL A 34 0.59 1.70 -25.78
N GLN A 35 1.59 2.40 -25.24
CA GLN A 35 2.43 1.96 -24.14
C GLN A 35 2.04 2.68 -22.85
N GLU A 36 2.06 1.94 -21.75
CA GLU A 36 1.77 2.44 -20.41
C GLU A 36 3.00 2.29 -19.53
N ILE A 37 3.26 3.30 -18.71
CA ILE A 37 4.21 3.23 -17.61
C ILE A 37 3.48 2.68 -16.42
N ASP A 38 4.03 1.66 -15.77
CA ASP A 38 3.31 0.96 -14.72
C ASP A 38 3.06 1.88 -13.52
N VAL A 39 4.11 2.54 -13.04
CA VAL A 39 4.01 3.54 -11.97
C VAL A 39 4.87 4.75 -12.32
N TRP A 40 4.22 5.91 -12.47
CA TRP A 40 4.88 7.21 -12.55
C TRP A 40 4.78 7.94 -11.21
N PHE A 41 5.91 8.35 -10.66
CA PHE A 41 5.98 9.04 -9.39
C PHE A 41 6.61 10.44 -9.52
N GLU A 42 5.95 11.42 -8.93
CA GLU A 42 6.42 12.81 -8.78
C GLU A 42 6.44 13.16 -7.28
N PRO A 43 7.62 13.40 -6.68
CA PRO A 43 7.71 13.69 -5.24
C PRO A 43 7.08 15.05 -4.92
N ALA A 44 6.40 15.16 -3.77
CA ALA A 44 5.85 16.42 -3.30
C ALA A 44 6.96 17.41 -2.94
N SER A 45 6.78 18.70 -3.21
CA SER A 45 7.79 19.75 -2.92
C SER A 45 8.04 19.99 -1.42
N SER A 46 7.31 19.31 -0.53
CA SER A 46 7.34 19.52 0.93
C SER A 46 8.48 18.75 1.62
N PRO A 47 9.07 19.29 2.70
CA PRO A 47 10.15 18.65 3.47
C PRO A 47 9.72 17.45 4.35
N LEU A 48 8.44 17.10 4.45
CA LEU A 48 7.93 15.92 5.21
C LEU A 48 8.43 14.54 4.70
N ARG A 49 9.32 14.51 3.69
CA ARG A 49 9.86 13.30 3.06
C ARG A 49 10.72 12.44 4.01
N THR A 50 11.22 13.01 5.10
CA THR A 50 12.32 12.44 5.90
C THR A 50 11.85 11.50 7.01
N GLU A 51 10.56 11.44 7.31
CA GLU A 51 10.05 10.71 8.48
C GLU A 51 9.44 9.33 8.16
N LEU A 52 9.17 9.03 6.90
CA LEU A 52 8.56 7.75 6.53
C LEU A 52 9.61 6.63 6.46
N PRO A 53 9.39 5.48 7.12
CA PRO A 53 10.34 4.36 7.17
C PRO A 53 10.33 3.54 5.86
N LEU A 54 10.51 4.21 4.71
CA LEU A 54 10.47 3.59 3.38
C LEU A 54 11.84 3.14 2.86
N GLY A 55 12.91 3.38 3.62
CA GLY A 55 14.25 2.87 3.35
C GLY A 55 14.73 3.12 1.92
N LEU A 56 15.16 2.05 1.24
CA LEU A 56 15.64 2.08 -0.13
C LEU A 56 14.58 2.58 -1.13
N LEU A 57 13.30 2.21 -0.94
CA LEU A 57 12.22 2.70 -1.80
C LEU A 57 12.04 4.22 -1.68
N GLY A 58 12.08 4.75 -0.45
CA GLY A 58 12.06 6.19 -0.20
C GLY A 58 13.24 6.91 -0.85
N LYS A 59 14.44 6.31 -0.80
CA LYS A 59 15.63 6.83 -1.47
C LYS A 59 15.48 6.87 -2.99
N MET A 60 14.90 5.84 -3.60
CA MET A 60 14.61 5.79 -5.05
C MET A 60 13.60 6.87 -5.48
N ALA A 61 12.63 7.16 -4.61
CA ALA A 61 11.59 8.16 -4.78
C ALA A 61 12.03 9.60 -4.40
N ALA A 62 13.32 9.86 -4.14
CA ALA A 62 13.79 11.21 -3.82
C ALA A 62 13.61 12.21 -4.98
N THR A 63 13.61 11.72 -6.21
CA THR A 63 13.35 12.47 -7.45
C THR A 63 12.17 11.85 -8.21
N SER A 64 11.64 12.58 -9.21
CA SER A 64 10.67 11.98 -10.13
C SER A 64 11.23 10.68 -10.72
N CYS A 65 10.39 9.65 -10.83
CA CYS A 65 10.85 8.35 -11.31
C CYS A 65 9.72 7.51 -11.91
N LEU A 66 10.13 6.46 -12.61
CA LEU A 66 9.28 5.41 -13.15
C LEU A 66 9.63 4.11 -12.43
N PHE A 67 8.64 3.35 -12.00
CA PHE A 67 8.84 1.97 -11.56
C PHE A 67 8.19 1.02 -12.55
N GLU A 68 8.94 0.00 -12.96
CA GLU A 68 8.49 -1.08 -13.85
C GLU A 68 8.76 -2.41 -13.11
N PRO A 69 7.79 -2.89 -12.31
CA PRO A 69 7.93 -4.12 -11.55
C PRO A 69 7.67 -5.36 -12.41
N PHE A 70 8.60 -6.30 -12.41
CA PHE A 70 8.48 -7.55 -13.14
C PHE A 70 8.30 -8.74 -12.20
N ARG A 71 7.32 -9.60 -12.49
CA ARG A 71 7.15 -10.89 -11.81
C ARG A 71 8.27 -11.88 -12.15
N ASN A 72 8.80 -11.82 -13.37
CA ASN A 72 9.82 -12.71 -13.90
C ASN A 72 11.02 -11.90 -14.37
N PRO A 73 12.23 -12.47 -14.40
CA PRO A 73 13.39 -11.78 -14.96
C PRO A 73 13.08 -11.26 -16.37
N PRO A 74 13.19 -9.93 -16.62
CA PRO A 74 12.84 -9.36 -17.91
C PRO A 74 13.85 -9.78 -18.99
N SER A 75 13.36 -9.93 -20.21
CA SER A 75 14.19 -10.12 -21.39
C SER A 75 14.93 -8.83 -21.79
N GLU A 76 15.94 -8.95 -22.65
CA GLU A 76 16.65 -7.80 -23.23
C GLU A 76 15.71 -6.83 -23.95
N ILE A 77 14.67 -7.36 -24.60
CA ILE A 77 13.65 -6.57 -25.32
C ILE A 77 12.76 -5.81 -24.34
N GLU A 78 12.37 -6.43 -23.22
CA GLU A 78 11.53 -5.78 -22.21
C GLU A 78 12.28 -4.64 -21.52
N ILE A 79 13.55 -4.82 -21.16
CA ILE A 79 14.38 -3.73 -20.62
C ILE A 79 14.48 -2.58 -21.62
N ARG A 80 14.77 -2.86 -22.90
CA ARG A 80 14.82 -1.84 -23.95
C ARG A 80 13.49 -1.11 -24.12
N SER A 81 12.37 -1.81 -23.97
CA SER A 81 11.03 -1.22 -23.98
C SER A 81 10.84 -0.23 -22.82
N CYS A 82 11.20 -0.60 -21.59
CA CYS A 82 11.16 0.31 -20.44
C CYS A 82 12.03 1.57 -20.67
N ILE A 83 13.22 1.41 -21.26
CA ILE A 83 14.10 2.54 -21.61
C ILE A 83 13.44 3.45 -22.67
N SER A 84 12.75 2.88 -23.65
CA SER A 84 11.99 3.65 -24.65
C SER A 84 10.90 4.51 -23.99
N LYS A 85 10.17 3.93 -23.01
CA LYS A 85 9.17 4.67 -22.21
C LYS A 85 9.81 5.84 -21.46
N LEU A 86 10.96 5.61 -20.81
CA LEU A 86 11.73 6.65 -20.11
C LEU A 86 12.06 7.82 -21.03
N TYR A 87 12.64 7.56 -22.21
CA TYR A 87 13.02 8.63 -23.14
C TYR A 87 11.82 9.35 -23.72
N THR A 88 10.69 8.68 -23.89
CA THR A 88 9.47 9.37 -24.31
C THR A 88 8.99 10.35 -23.24
N VAL A 89 9.09 9.98 -21.96
CA VAL A 89 8.82 10.90 -20.84
C VAL A 89 9.81 12.05 -20.80
N HIS A 90 11.12 11.79 -20.94
CA HIS A 90 12.14 12.84 -20.99
C HIS A 90 11.84 13.85 -22.11
N ASN A 91 11.53 13.36 -23.31
CA ASN A 91 11.18 14.20 -24.45
C ASN A 91 9.96 15.08 -24.17
N ASP A 92 8.92 14.53 -23.54
CA ASP A 92 7.73 15.30 -23.18
C ASP A 92 8.00 16.35 -22.09
N LEU A 93 8.84 16.04 -21.10
CA LEU A 93 9.28 16.99 -20.08
C LEU A 93 10.11 18.12 -20.69
N LEU A 94 11.08 17.80 -21.56
CA LEU A 94 11.91 18.79 -22.26
C LEU A 94 11.05 19.71 -23.15
N ARG A 95 10.05 19.16 -23.86
CA ARG A 95 9.09 19.95 -24.65
C ARG A 95 8.27 20.89 -23.76
N LYS A 96 7.78 20.42 -22.61
CA LYS A 96 7.04 21.26 -21.65
C LYS A 96 7.91 22.38 -21.09
N ALA A 97 9.15 22.07 -20.69
CA ALA A 97 10.09 23.04 -20.17
C ALA A 97 10.43 24.12 -21.20
N LYS A 98 10.70 23.71 -22.45
CA LYS A 98 10.93 24.64 -23.57
C LYS A 98 9.74 25.58 -23.80
N ARG A 99 8.51 25.08 -23.73
CA ARG A 99 7.28 25.91 -23.86
C ARG A 99 7.12 26.90 -22.70
N ALA A 100 7.61 26.55 -21.52
CA ALA A 100 7.59 27.39 -20.33
C ALA A 100 8.84 28.28 -20.18
N ASN A 101 9.73 28.33 -21.19
CA ASN A 101 11.04 29.01 -21.12
C ASN A 101 11.88 28.62 -19.89
N LYS A 102 11.73 27.38 -19.39
CA LYS A 102 12.55 26.82 -18.32
C LYS A 102 13.58 25.86 -18.94
N THR A 103 14.82 25.93 -18.44
CA THR A 103 15.84 24.92 -18.73
C THR A 103 15.77 23.83 -17.67
N LEU A 104 15.65 22.57 -18.08
CA LEU A 104 15.78 21.42 -17.18
C LEU A 104 17.23 20.96 -17.17
N THR A 105 17.74 20.70 -15.98
CA THR A 105 19.03 20.05 -15.76
C THR A 105 18.89 18.54 -15.83
N VAL A 106 20.00 17.83 -16.08
CA VAL A 106 20.02 16.34 -16.07
C VAL A 106 19.67 15.78 -14.69
N ALA A 107 19.86 16.54 -13.61
CA ALA A 107 19.47 16.16 -12.26
C ALA A 107 17.94 16.19 -12.06
N GLU A 108 17.21 17.03 -12.80
CA GLU A 108 15.74 17.11 -12.75
C GLU A 108 15.06 16.05 -13.64
N LEU A 109 15.80 15.32 -14.46
CA LEU A 109 15.24 14.26 -15.29
C LEU A 109 14.92 13.01 -14.45
N PRO A 110 13.76 12.38 -14.70
CA PRO A 110 13.35 11.22 -13.92
C PRO A 110 14.22 10.01 -14.16
N VAL A 111 14.34 9.17 -13.14
CA VAL A 111 15.07 7.88 -13.17
C VAL A 111 14.10 6.73 -13.42
N LEU A 112 14.48 5.76 -14.25
CA LEU A 112 13.77 4.49 -14.41
C LEU A 112 14.31 3.45 -13.43
N TRP A 113 13.44 2.86 -12.63
CA TRP A 113 13.71 1.74 -11.73
C TRP A 113 13.00 0.49 -12.23
N ILE A 114 13.77 -0.48 -12.73
CA ILE A 114 13.26 -1.80 -13.10
C ILE A 114 13.40 -2.72 -11.88
N LEU A 115 12.27 -3.20 -11.35
CA LEU A 115 12.28 -4.10 -10.20
C LEU A 115 12.12 -5.53 -10.71
N THR A 116 13.06 -6.42 -10.39
CA THR A 116 13.04 -7.78 -10.91
C THR A 116 13.41 -8.80 -9.83
N PRO A 117 12.78 -9.99 -9.78
CA PRO A 117 13.11 -11.01 -8.79
C PRO A 117 14.58 -11.41 -8.89
N THR A 118 15.10 -11.64 -10.10
CA THR A 118 16.49 -12.02 -10.33
C THR A 118 17.11 -11.31 -11.52
N PHE A 119 18.43 -11.15 -11.48
CA PHE A 119 19.20 -10.49 -12.53
C PHE A 119 20.50 -11.26 -12.75
N SER A 120 20.63 -11.87 -13.94
CA SER A 120 21.71 -12.83 -14.21
C SER A 120 23.02 -12.13 -14.57
N ALA A 121 24.15 -12.81 -14.32
CA ALA A 121 25.48 -12.31 -14.68
C ALA A 121 25.60 -11.96 -16.18
N ARG A 122 24.95 -12.73 -17.06
CA ARG A 122 24.87 -12.42 -18.49
C ARG A 122 24.21 -11.06 -18.74
N MET A 123 23.10 -10.78 -18.07
CA MET A 123 22.38 -9.52 -18.24
C MET A 123 23.17 -8.34 -17.67
N ILE A 124 23.79 -8.51 -16.49
CA ILE A 124 24.70 -7.52 -15.88
C ILE A 124 25.82 -7.15 -16.86
N GLN A 125 26.51 -8.16 -17.41
CA GLN A 125 27.59 -7.94 -18.38
C GLN A 125 27.09 -7.34 -19.70
N GLY A 126 25.94 -7.82 -20.20
CA GLY A 126 25.37 -7.39 -21.47
C GLY A 126 24.92 -5.93 -21.46
N PHE A 127 24.34 -5.46 -20.35
CA PHE A 127 23.95 -4.06 -20.17
C PHE A 127 25.06 -3.18 -19.59
N ARG A 128 26.21 -3.76 -19.23
CA ARG A 128 27.30 -3.07 -18.53
C ARG A 128 26.78 -2.34 -17.28
N ALA A 129 26.01 -3.07 -16.49
CA ALA A 129 25.39 -2.53 -15.30
C ALA A 129 26.34 -2.62 -14.11
N ASP A 130 26.67 -1.49 -13.49
CA ASP A 130 27.62 -1.38 -12.39
C ASP A 130 26.87 -1.29 -11.05
N SER A 131 27.42 -1.87 -9.99
CA SER A 131 26.87 -1.75 -8.64
C SER A 131 27.59 -0.66 -7.84
N ASP A 132 26.82 0.13 -7.10
CA ASP A 132 27.34 1.10 -6.12
C ASP A 132 26.88 0.70 -4.72
N GLU A 133 27.48 -0.37 -4.19
CA GLU A 133 27.09 -0.93 -2.91
C GLU A 133 27.31 0.02 -1.73
N ARG A 134 28.24 0.98 -1.86
CA ARG A 134 28.52 1.99 -0.83
C ARG A 134 27.35 2.93 -0.63
N ASN A 135 26.66 3.29 -1.71
CA ASN A 135 25.55 4.21 -1.64
C ASN A 135 24.18 3.52 -1.69
N TRP A 136 24.01 2.40 -2.40
CA TRP A 136 22.68 1.86 -2.73
C TRP A 136 22.39 0.46 -2.22
N LEU A 137 23.35 -0.20 -1.56
CA LEU A 137 23.30 -1.60 -1.14
C LEU A 137 23.51 -2.60 -2.29
N LYS A 138 23.75 -3.86 -1.89
CA LYS A 138 23.84 -4.99 -2.81
C LYS A 138 22.51 -5.23 -3.53
N GLY A 139 22.58 -5.55 -4.82
CA GLY A 139 21.40 -5.85 -5.64
C GLY A 139 20.87 -4.65 -6.43
N VAL A 140 21.41 -3.45 -6.23
CA VAL A 140 21.10 -2.27 -7.04
C VAL A 140 22.19 -2.06 -8.09
N TYR A 141 21.78 -2.05 -9.35
CA TYR A 141 22.67 -1.87 -10.50
C TYR A 141 22.26 -0.66 -11.31
N PHE A 142 23.24 0.10 -11.78
CA PHE A 142 23.05 1.27 -12.63
C PHE A 142 23.60 0.99 -14.02
N LEU A 143 22.85 1.39 -15.05
CA LEU A 143 23.44 1.58 -16.37
C LEU A 143 24.20 2.91 -16.36
N ALA A 144 24.95 3.19 -17.43
CA ALA A 144 25.73 4.43 -17.57
C ALA A 144 24.92 5.69 -17.17
N ASP A 145 25.54 6.58 -16.40
CA ASP A 145 24.89 7.70 -15.69
C ASP A 145 23.92 8.55 -16.52
N PHE A 146 24.25 8.77 -17.80
CA PHE A 146 23.43 9.58 -18.70
C PHE A 146 22.15 8.88 -19.16
N LEU A 147 22.03 7.57 -18.98
CA LEU A 147 20.85 6.79 -19.36
C LEU A 147 19.73 6.91 -18.32
N LYS A 148 20.06 7.24 -17.05
CA LYS A 148 19.09 7.35 -15.94
C LYS A 148 18.27 6.08 -15.72
N VAL A 149 18.92 4.92 -15.83
CA VAL A 149 18.29 3.60 -15.64
C VAL A 149 18.98 2.85 -14.53
N ALA A 150 18.19 2.29 -13.62
CA ALA A 150 18.62 1.40 -12.57
C ALA A 150 17.79 0.13 -12.55
N ILE A 151 18.41 -0.97 -12.15
CA ILE A 151 17.82 -2.31 -12.07
C ILE A 151 18.02 -2.80 -10.63
N VAL A 152 16.93 -3.20 -9.98
CA VAL A 152 16.93 -3.75 -8.64
C VAL A 152 16.69 -5.26 -8.72
N ALA A 153 17.72 -6.03 -8.40
CA ALA A 153 17.69 -7.48 -8.31
C ALA A 153 17.24 -7.90 -6.91
N ILE A 154 15.94 -8.12 -6.72
CA ILE A 154 15.30 -8.24 -5.41
C ILE A 154 15.90 -9.39 -4.56
N HIS A 155 16.18 -10.56 -5.16
CA HIS A 155 16.81 -11.70 -4.45
C HIS A 155 18.21 -11.42 -3.87
N GLN A 156 18.86 -10.32 -4.27
CA GLN A 156 20.19 -9.94 -3.78
C GLN A 156 20.14 -8.88 -2.67
N LEU A 157 18.97 -8.30 -2.41
CA LEU A 157 18.80 -7.27 -1.40
C LEU A 157 19.05 -7.86 -0.01
N PRO A 158 19.81 -7.16 0.87
CA PRO A 158 20.04 -7.63 2.23
C PRO A 158 18.74 -7.66 3.02
N VAL A 159 18.55 -8.66 3.89
CA VAL A 159 17.40 -8.73 4.80
C VAL A 159 17.56 -7.66 5.88
N SER A 160 16.75 -6.61 5.76
CA SER A 160 16.68 -5.45 6.65
C SER A 160 15.37 -4.71 6.45
N GLU A 161 14.99 -3.84 7.39
CA GLU A 161 13.81 -2.98 7.27
C GLU A 161 13.91 -2.06 6.04
N ASP A 162 15.11 -1.57 5.72
CA ASP A 162 15.35 -0.67 4.59
C ASP A 162 14.99 -1.27 3.21
N THR A 163 15.00 -2.60 3.08
CA THR A 163 14.71 -3.29 1.83
C THR A 163 13.38 -4.05 1.85
N LEU A 164 12.69 -4.06 3.01
CA LEU A 164 11.48 -4.85 3.25
C LEU A 164 10.46 -4.68 2.13
N TRP A 165 10.10 -3.43 1.84
CA TRP A 165 9.09 -3.07 0.86
C TRP A 165 9.39 -3.59 -0.55
N LEU A 166 10.67 -3.61 -0.94
CA LEU A 166 11.08 -4.14 -2.24
C LEU A 166 11.12 -5.68 -2.24
N ARG A 167 11.46 -6.31 -1.11
CA ARG A 167 11.49 -7.78 -0.99
C ARG A 167 10.10 -8.42 -1.03
N VAL A 168 9.05 -7.71 -0.60
CA VAL A 168 7.65 -8.16 -0.76
C VAL A 168 7.27 -8.37 -2.23
N LEU A 169 7.83 -7.56 -3.14
CA LEU A 169 7.65 -7.72 -4.60
C LEU A 169 8.48 -8.88 -5.20
N GLY A 170 9.25 -9.59 -4.38
CA GLY A 170 10.14 -10.67 -4.79
C GLY A 170 9.43 -11.98 -5.10
N LYS A 171 10.22 -13.07 -5.07
CA LYS A 171 9.75 -14.44 -5.31
C LYS A 171 10.28 -15.41 -4.26
N GLY A 172 9.55 -16.51 -4.09
CA GLY A 172 9.88 -17.62 -3.20
C GLY A 172 10.27 -17.17 -1.80
N GLU A 173 11.36 -17.73 -1.28
CA GLU A 173 11.84 -17.47 0.09
C GLU A 173 12.07 -15.98 0.40
N THR A 174 12.46 -15.16 -0.60
CA THR A 174 12.65 -13.71 -0.40
C THR A 174 11.33 -13.02 -0.07
N GLN A 175 10.27 -13.37 -0.81
CA GLN A 175 8.94 -12.82 -0.59
C GLN A 175 8.34 -13.37 0.71
N LYS A 176 8.46 -14.68 0.95
CA LYS A 176 7.96 -15.32 2.16
C LYS A 176 8.46 -14.62 3.42
N ARG A 177 9.78 -14.45 3.56
CA ARG A 177 10.39 -13.77 4.71
C ARG A 177 9.94 -12.32 4.83
N ALA A 178 9.88 -11.60 3.71
CA ALA A 178 9.43 -10.21 3.71
C ALA A 178 7.96 -10.08 4.17
N VAL A 179 7.09 -11.01 3.79
CA VAL A 179 5.70 -11.02 4.26
C VAL A 179 5.62 -11.36 5.75
N GLU A 180 6.43 -12.31 6.23
CA GLU A 180 6.52 -12.64 7.67
C GLU A 180 7.02 -11.43 8.50
N GLU A 181 8.03 -10.72 8.01
CA GLU A 181 8.52 -9.47 8.61
C GLU A 181 7.44 -8.38 8.61
N LEU A 182 6.70 -8.22 7.51
CA LEU A 182 5.61 -7.24 7.40
C LEU A 182 4.50 -7.50 8.42
N VAL A 183 4.11 -8.76 8.63
CA VAL A 183 3.11 -9.15 9.65
C VAL A 183 3.57 -8.80 11.07
N GLN A 184 4.88 -8.88 11.32
CA GLN A 184 5.49 -8.59 12.61
C GLN A 184 5.77 -7.09 12.84
N LEU A 185 5.49 -6.23 11.85
CA LEU A 185 5.65 -4.80 12.05
C LEU A 185 4.79 -4.30 13.23
N PRO A 186 5.25 -3.28 13.95
CA PRO A 186 4.46 -2.62 14.98
C PRO A 186 3.08 -2.16 14.47
N GLU A 187 2.05 -2.22 15.33
CA GLU A 187 0.68 -1.81 14.96
C GLU A 187 0.55 -0.29 14.73
N ASP A 188 1.51 0.51 15.19
CA ASP A 188 1.58 1.95 14.93
C ASP A 188 2.18 2.28 13.55
N ASN A 189 2.62 1.28 12.78
CA ASN A 189 3.08 1.48 11.41
C ASN A 189 1.88 1.79 10.49
N SER A 190 1.85 3.02 9.97
CA SER A 190 0.76 3.54 9.13
C SER A 190 0.47 2.75 7.85
N PHE A 191 1.42 1.94 7.37
CA PHE A 191 1.26 1.16 6.14
C PHE A 191 0.76 -0.26 6.40
N LYS A 192 0.91 -0.77 7.62
CA LYS A 192 0.78 -2.21 7.91
C LYS A 192 -0.60 -2.75 7.52
N GLU A 193 -1.67 -2.10 7.99
CA GLU A 193 -3.05 -2.53 7.78
C GLU A 193 -3.41 -2.57 6.29
N ASN A 194 -3.22 -1.46 5.58
CA ASN A 194 -3.53 -1.36 4.15
C ASN A 194 -2.71 -2.36 3.32
N LEU A 195 -1.43 -2.57 3.65
CA LEU A 195 -0.59 -3.53 2.93
C LEU A 195 -1.00 -4.99 3.22
N LEU A 196 -1.40 -5.31 4.44
CA LEU A 196 -1.94 -6.63 4.77
C LEU A 196 -3.23 -6.91 3.99
N GLU A 197 -4.11 -5.92 3.86
CA GLU A 197 -5.31 -6.02 3.03
C GLU A 197 -4.96 -6.24 1.55
N ILE A 198 -4.04 -5.47 0.98
CA ILE A 198 -3.59 -5.62 -0.42
C ILE A 198 -3.03 -7.04 -0.66
N LEU A 199 -2.19 -7.54 0.27
CA LEU A 199 -1.62 -8.89 0.18
C LEU A 199 -2.68 -9.99 0.34
N ALA A 200 -3.65 -9.82 1.25
CA ALA A 200 -4.76 -10.74 1.44
C ALA A 200 -5.66 -10.80 0.19
N ASN A 201 -5.95 -9.65 -0.41
CA ASN A 201 -6.71 -9.55 -1.66
C ASN A 201 -5.97 -10.19 -2.83
N TRP A 202 -4.66 -9.96 -2.95
CA TRP A 202 -3.85 -10.62 -3.97
C TRP A 202 -3.89 -12.15 -3.84
N ARG A 203 -3.73 -12.69 -2.63
CA ARG A 203 -3.86 -14.13 -2.36
C ARG A 203 -5.23 -14.67 -2.77
N LYS A 204 -6.31 -13.99 -2.39
CA LYS A 204 -7.69 -14.39 -2.74
C LYS A 204 -7.91 -14.39 -4.25
N ASN A 205 -7.39 -13.39 -4.96
CA ASN A 205 -7.48 -13.32 -6.41
C ASN A 205 -6.71 -14.46 -7.10
N LEU A 206 -5.61 -14.93 -6.51
CA LEU A 206 -4.94 -16.15 -6.97
C LEU A 206 -5.79 -17.39 -6.73
N GLU A 207 -6.37 -17.56 -5.53
CA GLU A 207 -7.21 -18.72 -5.18
C GLU A 207 -8.47 -18.88 -6.05
N LEU A 208 -9.04 -17.78 -6.55
CA LEU A 208 -10.23 -17.80 -7.41
C LEU A 208 -9.98 -18.40 -8.80
N ARG A 209 -8.75 -18.81 -9.12
CA ARG A 209 -8.38 -19.30 -10.44
C ARG A 209 -8.34 -20.82 -10.49
N ASP A 210 -8.93 -21.35 -11.55
CA ASP A 210 -8.78 -22.75 -11.93
C ASP A 210 -7.39 -23.01 -12.52
N ASN A 211 -6.81 -24.19 -12.23
CA ASN A 211 -5.50 -24.66 -12.72
C ASN A 211 -4.31 -23.77 -12.34
N LEU A 212 -4.03 -23.67 -11.05
CA LEU A 212 -2.85 -22.98 -10.52
C LEU A 212 -1.54 -23.67 -10.94
N SER A 213 -0.58 -22.88 -11.41
CA SER A 213 0.81 -23.31 -11.56
C SER A 213 1.50 -23.46 -10.21
N SER A 214 2.61 -24.20 -10.18
CA SER A 214 3.42 -24.37 -8.96
C SER A 214 3.92 -23.05 -8.39
N GLU A 215 4.23 -22.06 -9.25
CA GLU A 215 4.63 -20.72 -8.79
C GLU A 215 3.49 -19.98 -8.07
N GLU A 216 2.25 -20.14 -8.54
CA GLU A 216 1.09 -19.47 -7.92
C GLU A 216 0.67 -20.15 -6.62
N GLN A 217 0.85 -21.47 -6.53
CA GLN A 217 0.69 -22.20 -5.28
C GLN A 217 1.72 -21.75 -4.24
N GLU A 218 2.96 -21.53 -4.66
CA GLU A 218 4.01 -20.98 -3.80
C GLU A 218 3.66 -19.55 -3.35
N ASP A 219 3.12 -18.71 -4.23
CA ASP A 219 2.67 -17.36 -3.86
C ASP A 219 1.54 -17.38 -2.83
N ILE A 220 0.54 -18.25 -3.02
CA ILE A 220 -0.55 -18.41 -2.06
C ILE A 220 0.01 -18.84 -0.68
N MET A 221 1.02 -19.72 -0.67
CA MET A 221 1.68 -20.13 0.56
C MET A 221 2.45 -18.97 1.20
N ASN A 222 3.22 -18.21 0.43
CA ASN A 222 4.02 -17.08 0.91
C ASN A 222 3.16 -15.95 1.48
N LEU A 223 1.95 -15.76 0.94
CA LEU A 223 0.99 -14.75 1.38
C LEU A 223 0.11 -15.20 2.55
N SER A 224 0.18 -16.47 2.95
CA SER A 224 -0.66 -17.03 4.01
C SER A 224 -0.51 -16.31 5.35
N PRO A 225 0.70 -15.91 5.81
CA PRO A 225 0.85 -15.15 7.05
C PRO A 225 0.05 -13.85 7.05
N ALA A 226 0.16 -13.05 5.98
CA ALA A 226 -0.57 -11.79 5.84
C ALA A 226 -2.08 -12.01 5.84
N TYR A 227 -2.56 -13.01 5.09
CA TYR A 227 -3.98 -13.35 5.04
C TYR A 227 -4.55 -13.80 6.39
N LEU A 228 -3.82 -14.63 7.14
CA LEU A 228 -4.27 -15.12 8.44
C LEU A 228 -4.37 -13.98 9.46
N LYS A 229 -3.40 -13.07 9.46
CA LYS A 229 -3.40 -11.87 10.32
C LYS A 229 -4.57 -10.96 9.97
N GLN A 230 -4.75 -10.60 8.70
CA GLN A 230 -5.87 -9.77 8.25
C GLN A 230 -7.24 -10.37 8.63
N ARG A 231 -7.38 -11.69 8.52
CA ARG A 231 -8.62 -12.39 8.90
C ARG A 231 -8.88 -12.33 10.40
N GLU A 232 -7.83 -12.36 11.22
CA GLU A 232 -7.97 -12.18 12.67
C GLU A 232 -8.39 -10.75 12.99
N ASP A 233 -7.76 -9.76 12.36
CA ASP A 233 -8.05 -8.35 12.57
C ASP A 233 -9.51 -8.02 12.18
N TRP A 234 -9.99 -8.46 11.01
CA TRP A 234 -11.40 -8.34 10.61
C TRP A 234 -12.37 -9.05 11.56
N LYS A 235 -11.96 -10.18 12.16
CA LYS A 235 -12.80 -10.89 13.13
C LYS A 235 -12.91 -10.12 14.44
N ILE A 236 -11.82 -9.47 14.87
CA ILE A 236 -11.81 -8.63 16.06
C ILE A 236 -12.68 -7.39 15.82
N GLU A 237 -12.48 -6.72 14.69
CA GLU A 237 -13.25 -5.54 14.26
C GLU A 237 -14.74 -5.87 14.17
N GLY A 238 -15.13 -6.90 13.42
CA GLY A 238 -16.53 -7.30 13.30
C GLY A 238 -17.17 -7.74 14.63
N LYS A 239 -16.37 -8.25 15.58
CA LYS A 239 -16.87 -8.53 16.94
C LYS A 239 -17.11 -7.25 17.73
N GLN A 240 -16.22 -6.26 17.60
CA GLN A 240 -16.37 -4.96 18.25
C GLN A 240 -17.57 -4.20 17.67
N GLU A 241 -17.66 -4.11 16.35
CA GLU A 241 -18.79 -3.50 15.65
C GLU A 241 -20.12 -4.18 16.01
N GLY A 242 -20.19 -5.51 15.91
CA GLY A 242 -21.42 -6.24 16.27
C GLY A 242 -21.79 -6.11 17.75
N THR A 243 -20.81 -5.94 18.64
CA THR A 243 -21.07 -5.65 20.05
C THR A 243 -21.61 -4.23 20.23
N LEU A 244 -21.04 -3.25 19.53
CA LEU A 244 -21.47 -1.86 19.56
C LEU A 244 -22.88 -1.71 18.97
N GLU A 245 -23.14 -2.25 17.79
CA GLU A 245 -24.45 -2.28 17.15
C GLU A 245 -25.49 -2.99 18.04
N GLY A 246 -25.13 -4.13 18.64
CA GLY A 246 -26.00 -4.83 19.59
C GLY A 246 -26.31 -3.99 20.83
N GLN A 247 -25.34 -3.24 21.35
CA GLN A 247 -25.55 -2.31 22.47
C GLN A 247 -26.47 -1.16 22.08
N LEU A 248 -26.23 -0.51 20.94
CA LEU A 248 -27.06 0.58 20.43
C LEU A 248 -28.50 0.10 20.19
N SER A 249 -28.66 -1.06 19.56
CA SER A 249 -29.95 -1.69 19.29
C SER A 249 -30.73 -2.03 20.57
N LEU A 250 -30.04 -2.55 21.60
CA LEU A 250 -30.66 -2.83 22.90
C LEU A 250 -31.13 -1.54 23.58
N ILE A 251 -30.30 -0.49 23.60
CA ILE A 251 -30.65 0.80 24.21
C ILE A 251 -31.84 1.41 23.47
N ALA A 252 -31.82 1.43 22.13
CA ALA A 252 -32.92 1.91 21.32
C ALA A 252 -34.22 1.14 21.60
N SER A 253 -34.17 -0.19 21.66
CA SER A 253 -35.33 -1.04 21.95
C SER A 253 -35.92 -0.78 23.34
N LEU A 254 -35.07 -0.55 24.35
CA LEU A 254 -35.52 -0.22 25.70
C LEU A 254 -36.17 1.16 25.78
N LEU A 255 -35.62 2.15 25.09
CA LEU A 255 -36.20 3.49 25.01
C LEU A 255 -37.52 3.47 24.23
N GLU A 256 -37.59 2.74 23.12
CA GLU A 256 -38.82 2.61 22.32
C GLU A 256 -39.91 1.88 23.11
N GLY A 257 -39.57 0.79 23.79
CA GLY A 257 -40.49 0.05 24.66
C GLY A 257 -41.02 0.90 25.82
N ARG A 258 -40.28 1.90 26.29
CA ARG A 258 -40.67 2.76 27.42
C ARG A 258 -41.41 4.02 26.99
N PHE A 259 -40.94 4.70 25.94
CA PHE A 259 -41.41 6.03 25.55
C PHE A 259 -42.21 6.05 24.23
N GLY A 260 -42.36 4.90 23.57
CA GLY A 260 -42.97 4.80 22.24
C GLY A 260 -41.98 5.13 21.12
N THR A 261 -42.48 5.50 19.94
CA THR A 261 -41.61 5.79 18.77
C THR A 261 -40.51 6.79 19.10
N LEU A 262 -39.27 6.40 18.80
CA LEU A 262 -38.08 7.24 18.97
C LEU A 262 -38.14 8.42 18.00
N ASP A 263 -38.13 9.63 18.55
CA ASP A 263 -37.89 10.84 17.79
C ASP A 263 -36.39 11.13 17.66
N SER A 264 -36.04 12.20 16.96
CA SER A 264 -34.65 12.60 16.73
C SER A 264 -33.90 12.91 18.03
N GLU A 265 -34.60 13.38 19.06
CA GLU A 265 -34.02 13.69 20.38
C GLU A 265 -33.63 12.41 21.13
N LEU A 266 -34.52 11.42 21.20
CA LEU A 266 -34.24 10.15 21.86
C LEU A 266 -33.24 9.29 21.07
N SER A 267 -33.24 9.37 19.75
CA SER A 267 -32.25 8.65 18.91
C SER A 267 -30.83 9.15 19.17
N GLY A 268 -30.64 10.47 19.34
CA GLY A 268 -29.33 11.05 19.66
C GLY A 268 -28.78 10.65 21.02
N LEU A 269 -29.66 10.29 21.97
CA LEU A 269 -29.25 9.80 23.30
C LEU A 269 -28.72 8.36 23.27
N VAL A 270 -29.07 7.55 22.27
CA VAL A 270 -28.66 6.15 22.19
C VAL A 270 -27.13 6.02 22.15
N GLU A 271 -26.47 6.85 21.34
CA GLU A 271 -25.01 6.89 21.24
C GLU A 271 -24.37 7.41 22.53
N GLN A 272 -24.96 8.45 23.15
CA GLN A 272 -24.46 9.00 24.41
C GLN A 272 -24.53 7.99 25.55
N ILE A 273 -25.65 7.27 25.68
CA ILE A 273 -25.83 6.22 26.69
C ILE A 273 -24.89 5.04 26.41
N ALA A 274 -24.62 4.72 25.15
CA ALA A 274 -23.70 3.64 24.79
C ALA A 274 -22.25 3.94 25.20
N GLN A 275 -21.84 5.21 25.17
CA GLN A 275 -20.51 5.68 25.58
C GLN A 275 -20.29 5.75 27.10
N LEU A 276 -21.36 5.66 27.91
CA LEU A 276 -21.22 5.63 29.37
C LEU A 276 -20.51 4.37 29.86
N PRO A 277 -19.74 4.45 30.97
CA PRO A 277 -19.19 3.28 31.64
C PRO A 277 -20.27 2.24 31.94
N ILE A 278 -19.95 0.95 31.83
CA ILE A 278 -20.91 -0.16 31.97
C ILE A 278 -21.75 -0.03 33.26
N SER A 279 -21.12 0.33 34.38
CA SER A 279 -21.80 0.47 35.67
C SER A 279 -22.86 1.59 35.67
N GLU A 280 -22.53 2.75 35.11
CA GLU A 280 -23.44 3.89 35.01
C GLU A 280 -24.55 3.63 34.01
N ARG A 281 -24.19 3.07 32.86
CA ARG A 281 -25.14 2.65 31.82
C ARG A 281 -26.15 1.64 32.35
N THR A 282 -25.71 0.59 33.04
CA THR A 282 -26.61 -0.41 33.62
C THR A 282 -27.51 0.20 34.69
N GLY A 283 -26.99 1.07 35.55
CA GLY A 283 -27.79 1.79 36.53
C GLY A 283 -28.87 2.66 35.89
N LEU A 284 -28.50 3.42 34.85
CA LEU A 284 -29.42 4.26 34.08
C LEU A 284 -30.50 3.41 33.39
N LEU A 285 -30.12 2.34 32.70
CA LEU A 285 -31.05 1.43 32.01
C LEU A 285 -32.03 0.74 32.97
N LEU A 286 -31.58 0.32 34.16
CA LEU A 286 -32.48 -0.25 35.18
C LEU A 286 -33.45 0.80 35.75
N SER A 287 -33.00 2.05 35.85
CA SER A 287 -33.83 3.16 36.33
C SER A 287 -34.84 3.68 35.30
N LEU A 288 -34.72 3.31 34.01
CA LEU A 288 -35.63 3.74 32.94
C LEU A 288 -37.11 3.44 33.23
N VAL A 289 -37.38 2.35 33.94
CA VAL A 289 -38.76 1.97 34.33
C VAL A 289 -39.41 3.04 35.21
N ASN A 290 -38.61 3.77 36.01
CA ASN A 290 -39.08 4.76 36.96
C ASN A 290 -38.85 6.21 36.51
N LEU A 291 -38.19 6.43 35.37
CA LEU A 291 -37.89 7.76 34.84
C LEU A 291 -38.96 8.24 33.86
N SER A 292 -39.30 9.53 33.95
CA SER A 292 -40.01 10.24 32.90
C SER A 292 -39.06 10.69 31.78
N ARG A 293 -39.61 10.95 30.60
CA ARG A 293 -38.84 11.43 29.44
C ARG A 293 -38.04 12.70 29.75
N SER A 294 -38.66 13.64 30.46
CA SER A 294 -38.04 14.91 30.87
C SER A 294 -36.87 14.71 31.84
N GLU A 295 -36.98 13.79 32.80
CA GLU A 295 -35.91 13.49 33.76
C GLU A 295 -34.72 12.77 33.10
N LEU A 296 -34.99 11.91 32.11
CA LEU A 296 -33.94 11.26 31.32
C LEU A 296 -33.12 12.30 30.55
N LEU A 297 -33.80 13.23 29.87
CA LEU A 297 -33.17 14.32 29.12
C LEU A 297 -32.39 15.27 30.03
N GLU A 298 -32.88 15.55 31.24
CA GLU A 298 -32.19 16.45 32.17
C GLU A 298 -30.93 15.82 32.77
N ARG A 299 -30.92 14.50 32.98
CA ARG A 299 -29.72 13.77 33.45
C ARG A 299 -28.62 13.73 32.39
N LEU A 300 -28.97 13.46 31.14
CA LEU A 300 -27.98 13.36 30.05
C LEU A 300 -27.56 14.71 29.46
N ARG A 301 -28.23 15.82 29.83
CA ARG A 301 -27.81 17.20 29.50
C ARG A 301 -26.87 17.83 30.54
N LYS A 302 -26.73 17.23 31.74
CA LYS A 302 -25.95 17.79 32.85
C LYS A 302 -24.50 17.30 32.91
N ASP A 303 -24.14 16.35 32.06
CA ASP A 303 -22.78 15.87 31.81
C ASP A 303 -22.35 16.23 30.38
#